data_AF-A0A962NZN5-F1
#
_entry.id   AF-A0A962NZN5-F1
#
_cell.length_a   1.000
_cell.length_b   1.000
_cell.length_c   1.000
_cell.angle_alpha   90.00
_cell.angle_beta   90.00
_cell.angle_gamma   90.00
#
_symmetry.space_group_name_H-M   'P 1'
#
loop_
_entity.id
_entity.type
_entity.pdbx_description
1 polymer ?
#
loop_
_entity_poly.entity_id
_entity_poly.type
_entity_poly.pdbx_seq_one_letter_code
_entity_poly.pdbx_strand_id
1 'polypeptide(L)'
;ATRFQDVAEVFIQRANELDRSGNLAKHKEMLWEIIEGKGTFTNKMIAIFPAYENWKTQLQDEIKTKYIASLASNTSNPPTEADYSKHNARLDALNLQKQKLMLVAHSQGNLFMNKAYEYIKPKIGSSSVQVVHIAPASTILYGEHWLAAIDVVINGLRLTGNVPEVSPDLDIVSFPPQLLEDFSGHELIKTYLNRPLSRSLINASIVKSMSELITPATGNIGSFTVTLTWNGTGDVDLHTFEPNGFHSYYSNRQGPVGFLDVDNTYADGPERYFASCDPTVLQVGSYKIAINNYARATGRMATIQIATPKDGVIFNKVVGVGSVRGSAGDSNPIQVVTVNVTKDTTTGKFKFNVL
;
A
#
# COMPACT_ATOMS: atom_id res chain seq x y z
N ALA A 1 10.32 -18.11 6.39
CA ALA A 1 9.29 -17.07 6.54
C ALA A 1 9.97 -15.74 6.31
N THR A 2 9.53 -15.01 5.28
CA THR A 2 10.37 -14.11 4.50
C THR A 2 10.29 -12.66 4.97
N ARG A 3 11.45 -12.00 4.98
CA ARG A 3 11.77 -10.63 5.42
C ARG A 3 11.03 -9.48 4.70
N PHE A 4 9.98 -9.82 3.96
CA PHE A 4 8.97 -8.89 3.44
C PHE A 4 7.91 -8.52 4.48
N GLN A 5 7.82 -9.26 5.59
CA GLN A 5 7.16 -8.76 6.79
C GLN A 5 7.89 -7.51 7.33
N ASP A 6 9.22 -7.46 7.30
CA ASP A 6 10.00 -6.40 7.96
C ASP A 6 9.80 -4.97 7.38
N VAL A 7 9.50 -4.83 6.08
CA VAL A 7 9.25 -3.51 5.44
C VAL A 7 7.80 -3.03 5.65
N ALA A 8 6.83 -3.95 5.62
CA ALA A 8 5.43 -3.65 5.95
C ALA A 8 5.23 -3.42 7.46
N GLU A 9 6.04 -4.07 8.28
CA GLU A 9 6.02 -4.00 9.73
C GLU A 9 6.53 -2.62 10.22
N VAL A 10 7.56 -2.04 9.61
CA VAL A 10 8.05 -0.67 9.94
C VAL A 10 6.99 0.41 9.67
N PHE A 11 6.19 0.31 8.60
CA PHE A 11 5.06 1.22 8.34
C PHE A 11 3.90 1.03 9.32
N ILE A 12 3.62 -0.22 9.73
CA ILE A 12 2.58 -0.54 10.74
C ILE A 12 3.03 -0.12 12.16
N GLN A 13 4.33 0.00 12.44
CA GLN A 13 4.79 0.53 13.74
C GLN A 13 4.45 1.99 13.91
N ARG A 14 4.68 2.80 12.88
CA ARG A 14 4.37 4.23 12.92
C ARG A 14 2.86 4.49 13.12
N ALA A 15 2.02 3.53 12.74
CA ALA A 15 0.57 3.57 12.92
C ALA A 15 0.10 3.21 14.35
N ASN A 16 0.86 2.41 15.10
CA ASN A 16 0.50 1.99 16.46
C ASN A 16 1.07 2.92 17.56
N GLU A 17 2.01 3.83 17.23
CA GLU A 17 2.48 4.92 18.11
C GLU A 17 1.41 6.02 18.28
N LEU A 18 0.34 5.99 17.49
CA LEU A 18 -0.76 6.94 17.52
C LEU A 18 -1.99 6.48 18.32
N ASP A 19 -2.06 5.22 18.81
CA ASP A 19 -3.22 4.76 19.58
C ASP A 19 -2.97 3.55 20.53
N ARG A 20 -3.50 3.66 21.75
CA ARG A 20 -3.21 2.91 23.00
C ARG A 20 -3.80 1.48 23.08
N SER A 21 -3.79 0.71 21.99
CA SER A 21 -4.36 -0.66 21.96
C SER A 21 -3.33 -1.81 22.05
N GLY A 22 -2.03 -1.53 22.04
CA GLY A 22 -0.98 -2.53 22.33
C GLY A 22 -0.50 -3.43 21.16
N ASN A 23 -0.84 -3.13 19.90
CA ASN A 23 -0.35 -3.88 18.72
C ASN A 23 1.01 -3.41 18.16
N LEU A 24 1.68 -2.46 18.82
CA LEU A 24 2.99 -1.92 18.45
C LEU A 24 4.17 -2.89 18.68
N ALA A 25 4.00 -3.89 19.55
CA ALA A 25 5.08 -4.53 20.30
C ALA A 25 5.46 -5.97 19.87
N LYS A 26 5.52 -6.29 18.58
CA LYS A 26 6.18 -7.57 18.17
C LYS A 26 7.45 -7.39 17.35
N HIS A 27 8.23 -6.41 17.81
CA HIS A 27 9.70 -6.33 17.79
C HIS A 27 10.31 -5.28 16.86
N LYS A 28 10.12 -4.02 17.24
CA LYS A 28 10.89 -2.92 16.67
C LYS A 28 11.31 -1.89 17.71
N GLU A 29 11.78 -2.45 18.83
CA GLU A 29 12.13 -1.73 20.07
C GLU A 29 13.65 -1.52 20.24
N MET A 30 14.52 -2.16 19.45
CA MET A 30 15.98 -1.87 19.52
C MET A 30 16.41 -0.60 18.76
N LEU A 31 15.54 -0.03 17.92
CA LEU A 31 15.91 1.07 17.02
C LEU A 31 15.69 2.46 17.64
N TRP A 32 14.81 2.59 18.63
CA TRP A 32 14.40 3.90 19.16
C TRP A 32 15.11 4.34 20.46
N GLU A 33 15.70 3.45 21.25
CA GLU A 33 16.55 3.87 22.40
C GLU A 33 17.87 4.54 21.96
N ILE A 34 18.37 4.20 20.77
CA ILE A 34 19.55 4.84 20.15
C ILE A 34 19.21 6.27 19.66
N ILE A 35 17.95 6.51 19.29
CA ILE A 35 17.51 7.75 18.63
C ILE A 35 17.18 8.85 19.65
N GLU A 36 16.85 8.53 20.90
CA GLU A 36 16.46 9.54 21.91
C GLU A 36 17.57 9.96 22.89
N GLY A 37 18.74 9.31 22.86
CA GLY A 37 19.94 9.80 23.56
C GLY A 37 19.82 9.96 25.08
N LYS A 38 19.13 9.03 25.77
CA LYS A 38 19.02 9.07 27.24
C LYS A 38 19.44 7.76 27.88
N GLY A 39 20.56 7.79 28.62
CA GLY A 39 21.05 6.67 29.43
C GLY A 39 22.47 6.89 29.96
N THR A 40 22.73 6.45 31.20
CA THR A 40 23.92 6.71 32.03
C THR A 40 25.27 6.21 31.51
N PHE A 41 25.29 5.52 30.36
CA PHE A 41 26.51 5.07 29.69
C PHE A 41 27.21 6.19 28.91
N THR A 42 26.45 7.10 28.29
CA THR A 42 26.96 8.24 27.51
C THR A 42 27.74 9.22 28.39
N ASN A 43 27.32 9.39 29.66
CA ASN A 43 28.00 10.23 30.63
C ASN A 43 29.38 9.67 31.06
N LYS A 44 29.63 8.37 30.91
CA LYS A 44 30.96 7.78 31.18
C LYS A 44 31.94 7.92 30.03
N MET A 45 31.46 8.10 28.80
CA MET A 45 32.32 8.22 27.60
C MET A 45 32.74 9.66 27.29
N ILE A 46 31.94 10.65 27.70
CA ILE A 46 32.23 12.09 27.51
C ILE A 46 33.44 12.54 28.35
N ALA A 47 33.78 11.82 29.41
CA ALA A 47 34.89 12.19 30.31
C ALA A 47 36.30 11.82 29.77
N ILE A 48 36.43 11.09 28.66
CA ILE A 48 37.71 10.39 28.35
C ILE A 48 38.46 10.93 27.12
N PHE A 49 37.87 11.58 26.10
CA PHE A 49 38.64 11.86 24.88
C PHE A 49 38.40 13.24 24.20
N PRO A 50 39.40 14.14 24.22
CA PRO A 50 39.40 15.44 23.51
C PRO A 50 39.61 15.36 21.97
N ALA A 51 39.28 14.24 21.32
CA ALA A 51 39.56 14.01 19.89
C ALA A 51 38.29 13.59 19.13
N TYR A 52 37.35 14.53 19.00
CA TYR A 52 35.99 14.31 18.50
C TYR A 52 35.84 14.45 16.96
N GLU A 53 36.75 15.16 16.29
CA GLU A 53 36.63 15.47 14.84
C GLU A 53 37.03 14.31 13.93
N ASN A 54 38.10 13.56 14.26
CA ASN A 54 38.60 12.47 13.40
C ASN A 54 37.74 11.20 13.44
N TRP A 55 36.84 11.08 14.41
CA TRP A 55 36.06 9.86 14.62
C TRP A 55 34.74 9.84 13.81
N LYS A 56 34.25 11.02 13.39
CA LYS A 56 33.04 11.16 12.55
C LYS A 56 33.24 10.64 11.14
N THR A 57 34.36 10.98 10.50
CA THR A 57 34.65 10.63 9.11
C THR A 57 34.86 9.13 8.95
N GLN A 58 35.57 8.46 9.86
CA GLN A 58 35.82 7.01 9.78
C GLN A 58 34.55 6.18 9.98
N LEU A 59 33.70 6.52 10.96
CA LEU A 59 32.41 5.83 11.14
C LEU A 59 31.43 6.13 9.99
N GLN A 60 31.44 7.36 9.44
CA GLN A 60 30.65 7.70 8.25
C GLN A 60 31.08 6.87 7.03
N ASP A 61 32.37 6.71 6.79
CA ASP A 61 32.87 5.98 5.62
C ASP A 61 32.64 4.47 5.77
N GLU A 62 32.81 3.91 6.95
CA GLU A 62 32.52 2.49 7.21
C GLU A 62 31.02 2.17 7.15
N ILE A 63 30.15 3.03 7.69
CA ILE A 63 28.69 2.86 7.62
C ILE A 63 28.20 3.05 6.18
N LYS A 64 28.66 4.09 5.47
CA LYS A 64 28.31 4.32 4.05
C LYS A 64 28.74 3.15 3.18
N THR A 65 29.98 2.67 3.34
CA THR A 65 30.51 1.56 2.53
C THR A 65 29.75 0.25 2.76
N LYS A 66 29.46 -0.09 4.03
CA LYS A 66 28.64 -1.28 4.36
C LYS A 66 27.19 -1.16 3.89
N TYR A 67 26.61 0.04 3.95
CA TYR A 67 25.24 0.28 3.52
C TYR A 67 25.09 0.27 1.99
N ILE A 68 26.04 0.87 1.25
CA ILE A 68 26.13 0.80 -0.21
C ILE A 68 26.34 -0.64 -0.68
N ALA A 69 27.24 -1.40 -0.02
CA ALA A 69 27.46 -2.81 -0.32
C ALA A 69 26.20 -3.67 -0.08
N SER A 70 25.48 -3.41 1.01
CA SER A 70 24.19 -4.07 1.31
C SER A 70 23.13 -3.75 0.24
N LEU A 71 23.00 -2.49 -0.18
CA LEU A 71 22.07 -2.09 -1.25
C LEU A 71 22.43 -2.75 -2.58
N ALA A 72 23.70 -2.72 -2.97
CA ALA A 72 24.20 -3.38 -4.17
C ALA A 72 24.01 -4.91 -4.13
N SER A 73 24.04 -5.54 -2.95
CA SER A 73 23.76 -6.97 -2.81
C SER A 73 22.25 -7.31 -2.86
N ASN A 74 21.38 -6.37 -2.50
CA ASN A 74 19.92 -6.55 -2.52
C ASN A 74 19.30 -6.20 -3.88
N THR A 75 19.90 -5.33 -4.69
CA THR A 75 19.53 -5.17 -6.11
C THR A 75 19.75 -6.47 -6.90
N SER A 76 20.68 -7.32 -6.47
CA SER A 76 20.91 -8.67 -7.00
C SER A 76 20.00 -9.77 -6.42
N ASN A 77 19.20 -9.50 -5.38
CA ASN A 77 18.28 -10.49 -4.79
C ASN A 77 16.83 -9.96 -4.82
N PRO A 78 16.19 -10.00 -6.01
CA PRO A 78 14.91 -9.37 -6.24
C PRO A 78 13.78 -9.97 -5.37
N PRO A 79 12.65 -9.25 -5.22
CA PRO A 79 11.49 -9.68 -4.47
C PRO A 79 10.96 -11.04 -4.91
N THR A 80 10.33 -11.76 -3.99
CA THR A 80 9.82 -13.10 -4.32
C THR A 80 8.57 -13.00 -5.19
N GLU A 81 8.34 -14.02 -6.01
CA GLU A 81 7.14 -14.14 -6.85
C GLU A 81 5.83 -13.95 -6.04
N ALA A 82 5.84 -14.37 -4.77
CA ALA A 82 4.70 -14.22 -3.87
C ALA A 82 4.40 -12.76 -3.47
N ASP A 83 5.41 -11.90 -3.40
CA ASP A 83 5.25 -10.48 -3.07
C ASP A 83 4.67 -9.71 -4.26
N TYR A 84 5.10 -10.07 -5.48
CA TYR A 84 4.52 -9.53 -6.71
C TYR A 84 3.07 -9.97 -6.90
N SER A 85 2.73 -11.24 -6.63
CA SER A 85 1.34 -11.73 -6.73
C SER A 85 0.37 -10.93 -5.85
N LYS A 86 0.72 -10.66 -4.58
CA LYS A 86 -0.13 -9.85 -3.68
C LYS A 86 -0.28 -8.40 -4.15
N HIS A 87 0.82 -7.79 -4.58
CA HIS A 87 0.80 -6.41 -5.07
C HIS A 87 -0.03 -6.29 -6.36
N ASN A 88 0.14 -7.25 -7.26
CA ASN A 88 -0.58 -7.34 -8.53
C ASN A 88 -2.08 -7.54 -8.31
N ALA A 89 -2.50 -8.41 -7.39
CA ALA A 89 -3.91 -8.58 -7.04
C ALA A 89 -4.55 -7.28 -6.53
N ARG A 90 -3.79 -6.49 -5.74
CA ARG A 90 -4.23 -5.17 -5.28
C ARG A 90 -4.39 -4.18 -6.44
N LEU A 91 -3.43 -4.12 -7.35
CA LEU A 91 -3.49 -3.25 -8.53
C LEU A 91 -4.64 -3.64 -9.47
N ASP A 92 -4.87 -4.94 -9.68
CA ASP A 92 -5.99 -5.44 -10.45
C ASP A 92 -7.33 -5.04 -9.83
N ALA A 93 -7.46 -5.13 -8.51
CA ALA A 93 -8.66 -4.67 -7.82
C ALA A 93 -8.91 -3.17 -8.04
N LEU A 94 -7.86 -2.33 -7.95
CA LEU A 94 -7.99 -0.88 -8.17
C LEU A 94 -8.30 -0.52 -9.62
N ASN A 95 -7.68 -1.21 -10.58
CA ASN A 95 -7.97 -1.06 -12.01
C ASN A 95 -9.41 -1.49 -12.34
N LEU A 96 -9.89 -2.59 -11.75
CA LEU A 96 -11.27 -3.04 -11.93
C LEU A 96 -12.28 -2.08 -11.30
N GLN A 97 -11.92 -1.43 -10.18
CA GLN A 97 -12.65 -0.30 -9.60
C GLN A 97 -12.54 0.99 -10.41
N LYS A 98 -11.79 0.99 -11.52
CA LYS A 98 -11.55 2.15 -12.40
C LYS A 98 -11.00 3.35 -11.64
N GLN A 99 -10.18 3.09 -10.63
CA GLN A 99 -9.49 4.14 -9.89
C GLN A 99 -8.28 4.63 -10.68
N LYS A 100 -8.01 5.93 -10.58
CA LYS A 100 -6.74 6.51 -11.04
C LYS A 100 -5.63 6.08 -10.08
N LEU A 101 -4.46 5.72 -10.61
CA LEU A 101 -3.35 5.22 -9.81
C LEU A 101 -2.20 6.21 -9.77
N MET A 102 -1.81 6.62 -8.56
CA MET A 102 -0.60 7.40 -8.31
C MET A 102 0.36 6.53 -7.51
N LEU A 103 1.46 6.13 -8.13
CA LEU A 103 2.49 5.32 -7.50
C LEU A 103 3.61 6.23 -7.00
N VAL A 104 3.97 6.11 -5.73
CA VAL A 104 5.07 6.87 -5.12
C VAL A 104 5.97 5.91 -4.37
N ALA A 105 7.28 6.00 -4.60
CA ALA A 105 8.25 5.15 -3.92
C ALA A 105 9.53 5.89 -3.56
N HIS A 106 10.18 5.39 -2.51
CA HIS A 106 11.46 5.89 -2.02
C HIS A 106 12.55 4.82 -2.13
N SER A 107 13.78 5.21 -2.47
CA SER A 107 14.95 4.33 -2.45
C SER A 107 14.76 3.06 -3.30
N GLN A 108 15.14 1.89 -2.77
CA GLN A 108 14.93 0.58 -3.36
C GLN A 108 13.46 0.23 -3.64
N GLY A 109 12.50 0.92 -2.99
CA GLY A 109 11.07 0.79 -3.29
C GLY A 109 10.74 1.08 -4.76
N ASN A 110 11.58 1.90 -5.44
CA ASN A 110 11.41 2.21 -6.86
C ASN A 110 11.57 0.97 -7.76
N LEU A 111 12.33 -0.06 -7.36
CA LEU A 111 12.41 -1.33 -8.11
C LEU A 111 11.07 -2.08 -8.12
N PHE A 112 10.36 -2.05 -6.99
CA PHE A 112 9.02 -2.63 -6.86
C PHE A 112 7.99 -1.83 -7.65
N MET A 113 8.04 -0.51 -7.50
CA MET A 113 7.13 0.40 -8.17
C MET A 113 7.26 0.31 -9.69
N ASN A 114 8.47 0.13 -10.21
CA ASN A 114 8.69 -0.06 -11.65
C ASN A 114 7.99 -1.32 -12.16
N LYS A 115 8.10 -2.44 -11.42
CA LYS A 115 7.37 -3.67 -11.75
C LYS A 115 5.85 -3.52 -11.62
N ALA A 116 5.38 -2.83 -10.58
CA ALA A 116 3.97 -2.50 -10.41
C ALA A 116 3.43 -1.66 -11.59
N TYR A 117 4.19 -0.65 -12.02
CA TYR A 117 3.83 0.19 -13.16
C TYR A 117 3.81 -0.61 -14.47
N GLU A 118 4.85 -1.40 -14.76
CA GLU A 118 4.92 -2.30 -15.92
C GLU A 118 3.72 -3.26 -15.96
N TYR A 119 3.31 -3.79 -14.81
CA TYR A 119 2.19 -4.70 -14.68
C TYR A 119 0.83 -4.04 -14.96
N ILE A 120 0.59 -2.86 -14.37
CA ILE A 120 -0.76 -2.25 -14.37
C ILE A 120 -1.01 -1.35 -15.57
N LYS A 121 0.02 -0.67 -16.10
CA LYS A 121 -0.08 0.22 -17.26
C LYS A 121 -0.84 -0.37 -18.45
N PRO A 122 -0.56 -1.59 -18.93
CA PRO A 122 -1.29 -2.15 -20.07
C PRO A 122 -2.76 -2.46 -19.76
N LYS A 123 -3.14 -2.59 -18.49
CA LYS A 123 -4.51 -2.95 -18.06
C LYS A 123 -5.38 -1.74 -17.80
N ILE A 124 -4.82 -0.69 -17.21
CA ILE A 124 -5.53 0.53 -16.82
C ILE A 124 -5.45 1.64 -17.87
N GLY A 125 -4.45 1.59 -18.75
CA GLY A 125 -4.15 2.64 -19.71
C GLY A 125 -3.12 3.64 -19.17
N SER A 126 -2.21 4.09 -20.03
CA SER A 126 -1.09 4.95 -19.65
C SER A 126 -1.50 6.33 -19.12
N SER A 127 -2.71 6.80 -19.44
CA SER A 127 -3.25 8.07 -18.94
C SER A 127 -3.83 7.97 -17.53
N SER A 128 -3.95 6.75 -16.98
CA SER A 128 -4.65 6.48 -15.73
C SER A 128 -3.74 5.94 -14.63
N VAL A 129 -2.43 5.89 -14.89
CA VAL A 129 -1.40 5.60 -13.91
C VAL A 129 -0.22 6.56 -14.08
N GLN A 130 0.22 7.18 -12.99
CA GLN A 130 1.34 8.11 -12.92
C GLN A 130 2.30 7.68 -11.80
N VAL A 131 3.54 8.16 -11.88
CA VAL A 131 4.63 7.76 -10.98
C VAL A 131 5.40 8.97 -10.49
N VAL A 132 5.73 9.01 -9.19
CA VAL A 132 6.71 9.96 -8.62
C VAL A 132 7.78 9.16 -7.88
N HIS A 133 9.02 9.37 -8.28
CA HIS A 133 10.19 8.71 -7.71
C HIS A 133 10.85 9.61 -6.67
N ILE A 134 11.19 9.06 -5.50
CA ILE A 134 12.00 9.74 -4.50
C ILE A 134 13.24 8.89 -4.26
N ALA A 135 14.42 9.49 -4.31
CA ALA A 135 15.71 8.83 -4.14
C ALA A 135 15.83 7.49 -4.93
N PRO A 136 15.53 7.44 -6.24
CA PRO A 136 15.44 6.17 -6.96
C PRO A 136 16.77 5.40 -7.02
N ALA A 137 16.78 4.16 -6.53
CA ALA A 137 17.90 3.22 -6.68
C ALA A 137 17.91 2.48 -8.04
N SER A 138 17.31 3.08 -9.07
CA SER A 138 17.11 2.51 -10.41
C SER A 138 17.18 3.61 -11.45
N THR A 139 17.82 3.36 -12.59
CA THR A 139 17.79 4.28 -13.75
C THR A 139 16.45 4.27 -14.48
N ILE A 140 15.65 3.23 -14.32
CA ILE A 140 14.31 3.16 -14.93
C ILE A 140 13.40 4.12 -14.16
N LEU A 141 12.90 5.13 -14.87
CA LEU A 141 11.97 6.13 -14.38
C LEU A 141 10.74 6.15 -15.30
N TYR A 142 9.55 6.19 -14.70
CA TYR A 142 8.27 6.27 -15.40
C TYR A 142 7.52 7.57 -15.12
N GLY A 143 8.10 8.46 -14.33
CA GLY A 143 7.60 9.81 -14.05
C GLY A 143 8.68 10.69 -13.41
N GLU A 144 8.26 11.81 -12.83
CA GLU A 144 9.18 12.78 -12.21
C GLU A 144 9.96 12.14 -11.05
N HIS A 145 11.22 12.54 -10.88
CA HIS A 145 12.07 12.05 -9.81
C HIS A 145 12.70 13.17 -8.98
N TRP A 146 12.89 12.87 -7.69
CA TRP A 146 13.53 13.75 -6.74
C TRP A 146 14.70 13.04 -6.06
N LEU A 147 15.92 13.50 -6.33
CA LEU A 147 17.15 13.01 -5.71
C LEU A 147 17.96 14.20 -5.16
N ALA A 148 18.20 14.21 -3.85
CA ALA A 148 19.00 15.26 -3.22
C ALA A 148 20.52 15.02 -3.45
N ALA A 149 21.28 16.10 -3.68
CA ALA A 149 22.74 16.02 -3.86
C ALA A 149 23.45 15.40 -2.66
N ILE A 150 22.90 15.61 -1.47
CA ILE A 150 23.46 15.12 -0.22
C ILE A 150 23.12 13.66 0.07
N ASP A 151 22.28 13.03 -0.76
CA ASP A 151 21.89 11.64 -0.60
C ASP A 151 23.07 10.75 -0.96
N VAL A 152 23.94 10.51 0.01
CA VAL A 152 25.20 9.78 -0.20
C VAL A 152 24.95 8.31 -0.50
N VAL A 153 23.77 7.81 -0.15
CA VAL A 153 23.38 6.43 -0.37
C VAL A 153 23.14 6.20 -1.85
N ILE A 154 22.21 6.96 -2.44
CA ILE A 154 21.90 6.81 -3.88
C ILE A 154 23.06 7.29 -4.72
N ASN A 155 23.71 8.40 -4.36
CA ASN A 155 24.89 8.85 -5.10
C ASN A 155 26.08 7.88 -4.96
N GLY A 156 26.18 7.14 -3.86
CA GLY A 156 27.17 6.08 -3.68
C GLY A 156 26.99 4.89 -4.61
N LEU A 157 25.75 4.58 -5.00
CA LEU A 157 25.46 3.52 -5.98
C LEU A 157 26.02 3.82 -7.38
N ARG A 158 26.39 5.08 -7.68
CA ARG A 158 27.10 5.45 -8.91
C ARG A 158 28.43 4.72 -9.07
N LEU A 159 29.04 4.26 -7.99
CA LEU A 159 30.30 3.52 -8.00
C LEU A 159 30.15 2.10 -8.55
N THR A 160 28.94 1.53 -8.45
CA THR A 160 28.66 0.12 -8.78
C THR A 160 27.61 -0.03 -9.88
N GLY A 161 27.01 1.06 -10.34
CA GLY A 161 25.97 1.07 -11.36
C GLY A 161 25.53 2.49 -11.70
N ASN A 162 24.46 2.60 -12.50
CA ASN A 162 23.89 3.89 -12.85
C ASN A 162 22.70 4.20 -11.95
N VAL A 163 22.55 5.47 -11.56
CA VAL A 163 21.35 6.01 -10.90
C VAL A 163 20.99 7.34 -11.57
N PRO A 164 19.73 7.81 -11.47
CA PRO A 164 19.29 9.08 -12.03
C PRO A 164 20.12 10.26 -11.54
N GLU A 165 20.15 11.33 -12.32
CA GLU A 165 20.84 12.56 -11.93
C GLU A 165 20.22 13.19 -10.68
N VAL A 166 21.04 13.90 -9.92
CA VAL A 166 20.57 14.75 -8.83
C VAL A 166 19.59 15.77 -9.38
N SER A 167 18.47 15.98 -8.70
CA SER A 167 17.50 16.99 -9.11
C SER A 167 18.13 18.37 -8.98
N PRO A 168 18.12 19.22 -10.04
CA PRO A 168 18.78 20.52 -10.02
C PRO A 168 18.33 21.41 -8.84
N ASP A 169 17.05 21.37 -8.49
CA ASP A 169 16.49 22.16 -7.38
C ASP A 169 16.85 21.61 -5.99
N LEU A 170 17.41 20.40 -5.91
CA LEU A 170 17.88 19.76 -4.67
C LEU A 170 19.40 19.55 -4.71
N ASP A 171 20.12 20.51 -5.31
CA ASP A 171 21.57 20.53 -5.36
C ASP A 171 22.20 20.87 -4.00
N ILE A 172 23.54 20.81 -3.90
CA ILE A 172 24.25 21.04 -2.64
C ILE A 172 24.17 22.51 -2.17
N VAL A 173 23.92 23.43 -3.09
CA VAL A 173 23.79 24.87 -2.80
C VAL A 173 22.42 25.14 -2.17
N SER A 174 21.38 24.53 -2.73
CA SER A 174 19.99 24.60 -2.25
C SER A 174 19.75 23.67 -1.05
N PHE A 175 20.67 22.73 -0.82
CA PHE A 175 20.56 21.68 0.19
C PHE A 175 21.92 21.41 0.89
N PRO A 176 22.44 22.33 1.71
CA PRO A 176 23.77 22.20 2.29
C PRO A 176 23.85 21.06 3.36
N PRO A 177 24.96 20.28 3.39
CA PRO A 177 25.14 19.17 4.34
C PRO A 177 25.19 19.58 5.82
N GLN A 178 25.52 20.84 6.11
CA GLN A 178 25.66 21.34 7.48
C GLN A 178 24.32 21.47 8.22
N LEU A 179 23.20 21.37 7.50
CA LEU A 179 21.84 21.42 8.06
C LEU A 179 21.28 20.01 8.37
N LEU A 180 22.13 18.98 8.40
CA LEU A 180 21.68 17.59 8.45
C LEU A 180 21.33 17.10 9.86
N GLU A 181 20.05 16.81 10.07
CA GLU A 181 19.56 15.87 11.08
C GLU A 181 19.74 14.40 10.65
N ASP A 182 19.91 14.17 9.34
CA ASP A 182 20.18 12.88 8.71
C ASP A 182 21.55 12.93 8.01
N PHE A 183 22.56 12.31 8.61
CA PHE A 183 23.94 12.30 8.08
C PHE A 183 24.07 11.58 6.72
N SER A 184 23.12 10.73 6.36
CA SER A 184 23.12 10.01 5.07
C SER A 184 22.43 10.80 3.95
N GLY A 185 21.63 11.81 4.30
CA GLY A 185 20.81 12.54 3.33
C GLY A 185 19.84 11.67 2.56
N HIS A 186 19.43 10.52 3.12
CA HIS A 186 18.68 9.49 2.39
C HIS A 186 17.31 9.20 2.98
N GLU A 187 17.08 9.46 4.27
CA GLU A 187 15.81 9.14 4.92
C GLU A 187 14.64 9.90 4.27
N LEU A 188 13.58 9.17 3.90
CA LEU A 188 12.38 9.75 3.29
C LEU A 188 11.82 10.92 4.11
N ILE A 189 11.64 10.73 5.42
CA ILE A 189 11.06 11.77 6.27
C ILE A 189 12.05 12.90 6.49
N LYS A 190 13.22 12.63 7.07
CA LYS A 190 14.13 13.70 7.50
C LYS A 190 14.73 14.49 6.35
N THR A 191 15.09 13.82 5.26
CA THR A 191 15.69 14.48 4.12
C THR A 191 14.64 15.03 3.16
N TYR A 192 13.67 14.20 2.74
CA TYR A 192 12.78 14.58 1.64
C TYR A 192 11.49 15.26 2.08
N LEU A 193 10.90 14.90 3.23
CA LEU A 193 9.58 15.44 3.66
C LEU A 193 9.63 16.47 4.81
N ASN A 194 10.68 16.48 5.64
CA ASN A 194 10.78 17.43 6.75
C ASN A 194 11.30 18.80 6.29
N ARG A 195 12.05 18.85 5.20
CA ARG A 195 12.59 20.09 4.65
C ARG A 195 11.57 20.83 3.78
N PRO A 196 11.35 22.14 3.98
CA PRO A 196 10.32 22.89 3.25
C PRO A 196 10.45 22.84 1.73
N LEU A 197 11.66 23.02 1.19
CA LEU A 197 11.90 23.04 -0.25
C LEU A 197 11.58 21.69 -0.90
N SER A 198 12.24 20.62 -0.47
CA SER A 198 12.02 19.27 -1.02
C SER A 198 10.58 18.79 -0.85
N ARG A 199 9.95 19.05 0.31
CA ARG A 199 8.55 18.72 0.54
C ARG A 199 7.64 19.45 -0.44
N SER A 200 7.87 20.74 -0.68
CA SER A 200 7.06 21.54 -1.60
C SER A 200 7.17 21.03 -3.03
N LEU A 201 8.39 20.71 -3.49
CA LEU A 201 8.66 20.19 -4.83
C LEU A 201 8.02 18.81 -5.05
N ILE A 202 8.23 17.86 -4.12
CA ILE A 202 7.62 16.53 -4.18
C ILE A 202 6.09 16.63 -4.14
N ASN A 203 5.54 17.48 -3.27
CA ASN A 203 4.10 17.69 -3.20
C ASN A 203 3.54 18.28 -4.50
N ALA A 204 4.23 19.26 -5.09
CA ALA A 204 3.85 19.84 -6.38
C ALA A 204 3.84 18.80 -7.49
N SER A 205 4.85 17.93 -7.57
CA SER A 205 4.90 16.80 -8.53
C SER A 205 3.75 15.83 -8.35
N ILE A 206 3.42 15.47 -7.10
CA ILE A 206 2.29 14.57 -6.80
C ILE A 206 0.96 15.21 -7.19
N VAL A 207 0.74 16.49 -6.82
CA VAL A 207 -0.49 17.23 -7.15
C VAL A 207 -0.65 17.37 -8.67
N LYS A 208 0.42 17.76 -9.37
CA LYS A 208 0.44 17.83 -10.84
C LYS A 208 0.11 16.49 -11.46
N SER A 209 0.82 15.43 -11.07
CA SER A 209 0.59 14.07 -11.58
C SER A 209 -0.85 13.61 -11.34
N MET A 210 -1.40 13.86 -10.15
CA MET A 210 -2.80 13.53 -9.82
C MET A 210 -3.82 14.29 -10.68
N SER A 211 -3.52 15.54 -11.05
CA SER A 211 -4.39 16.37 -11.89
C SER A 211 -4.40 15.93 -13.35
N GLU A 212 -3.29 15.38 -13.84
CA GLU A 212 -3.15 14.87 -15.21
C GLU A 212 -3.75 13.46 -15.39
N LEU A 213 -3.97 12.73 -14.29
CA LEU A 213 -4.59 11.40 -14.36
C LEU A 213 -6.02 11.47 -14.90
N ILE A 214 -6.27 10.69 -15.95
CA ILE A 214 -7.58 10.45 -16.54
C ILE A 214 -8.23 9.25 -15.85
N THR A 215 -9.51 9.37 -15.48
CA THR A 215 -10.27 8.24 -14.96
C THR A 215 -10.44 7.18 -16.06
N PRO A 216 -10.05 5.91 -15.84
CA PRO A 216 -10.32 4.82 -16.77
C PRO A 216 -11.79 4.78 -17.20
N ALA A 217 -12.06 4.42 -18.47
CA ALA A 217 -13.42 4.31 -18.99
C ALA A 217 -14.34 3.55 -18.03
N THR A 218 -15.55 4.08 -17.80
CA THR A 218 -16.55 3.61 -16.82
C THR A 218 -16.80 2.10 -16.96
N GLY A 219 -16.18 1.33 -16.08
CA GLY A 219 -16.69 0.03 -15.67
C GLY A 219 -17.89 0.22 -14.75
N ASN A 220 -18.64 -0.84 -14.49
CA ASN A 220 -19.73 -0.81 -13.51
C ASN A 220 -19.16 -0.59 -12.10
N ILE A 221 -18.94 0.66 -11.72
CA ILE A 221 -18.63 1.02 -10.34
C ILE A 221 -19.98 1.04 -9.63
N GLY A 222 -20.17 0.17 -8.65
CA GLY A 222 -21.37 0.24 -7.82
C GLY A 222 -21.32 1.44 -6.87
N SER A 223 -22.47 1.85 -6.32
CA SER A 223 -22.53 2.84 -5.22
C SER A 223 -21.60 2.46 -4.06
N PHE A 224 -21.46 1.16 -3.83
CA PHE A 224 -20.32 0.54 -3.18
C PHE A 224 -20.01 -0.78 -3.89
N THR A 225 -18.77 -1.25 -3.74
CA THR A 225 -18.30 -2.53 -4.28
C THR A 225 -17.75 -3.37 -3.14
N VAL A 226 -18.10 -4.65 -3.13
CA VAL A 226 -17.50 -5.67 -2.26
C VAL A 226 -16.57 -6.51 -3.11
N THR A 227 -15.34 -6.72 -2.67
CA THR A 227 -14.36 -7.56 -3.35
C THR A 227 -13.86 -8.63 -2.41
N LEU A 228 -13.99 -9.88 -2.84
CA LEU A 228 -13.44 -11.07 -2.20
C LEU A 228 -12.19 -11.51 -2.97
N THR A 229 -11.11 -11.78 -2.26
CA THR A 229 -9.91 -12.48 -2.75
C THR A 229 -9.47 -13.48 -1.69
N TRP A 230 -8.68 -14.49 -2.04
CA TRP A 230 -8.10 -15.42 -1.06
C TRP A 230 -6.74 -15.90 -1.49
N ASN A 231 -5.92 -16.41 -0.58
CA ASN A 231 -4.56 -16.82 -0.95
C ASN A 231 -4.54 -18.20 -1.63
N GLY A 232 -4.15 -18.22 -2.91
CA GLY A 232 -3.88 -19.41 -3.75
C GLY A 232 -5.12 -20.25 -4.09
N THR A 233 -4.91 -21.43 -4.65
CA THR A 233 -6.00 -22.24 -5.27
C THR A 233 -7.15 -22.57 -4.32
N GLY A 234 -8.36 -22.48 -4.83
CA GLY A 234 -9.57 -22.81 -4.10
C GLY A 234 -10.79 -22.21 -4.78
N ASP A 235 -11.91 -22.37 -4.13
CA ASP A 235 -13.22 -21.88 -4.54
C ASP A 235 -13.90 -21.32 -3.28
N VAL A 236 -13.92 -19.98 -3.21
CA VAL A 236 -14.49 -19.25 -2.08
C VAL A 236 -15.53 -18.30 -2.63
N ASP A 237 -16.78 -18.55 -2.28
CA ASP A 237 -17.91 -17.77 -2.74
C ASP A 237 -18.10 -16.50 -1.91
N LEU A 238 -18.45 -15.42 -2.59
CA LEU A 238 -18.99 -14.21 -2.01
C LEU A 238 -20.52 -14.30 -1.89
N HIS A 239 -21.02 -14.10 -0.67
CA HIS A 239 -22.44 -14.03 -0.37
C HIS A 239 -22.82 -12.62 0.06
N THR A 240 -23.77 -12.01 -0.63
CA THR A 240 -24.34 -10.70 -0.28
C THR A 240 -25.84 -10.84 -0.04
N PHE A 241 -26.30 -10.47 1.15
CA PHE A 241 -27.72 -10.34 1.45
C PHE A 241 -28.12 -8.88 1.37
N GLU A 242 -29.01 -8.55 0.44
CA GLU A 242 -29.58 -7.21 0.26
C GLU A 242 -30.63 -6.89 1.35
N PRO A 243 -30.98 -5.61 1.59
CA PRO A 243 -31.94 -5.20 2.61
C PRO A 243 -33.32 -5.85 2.49
N ASN A 244 -33.76 -6.16 1.28
CA ASN A 244 -35.02 -6.85 1.00
C ASN A 244 -34.95 -8.38 1.24
N GLY A 245 -33.81 -8.90 1.69
CA GLY A 245 -33.59 -10.33 1.92
C GLY A 245 -33.13 -11.11 0.68
N PHE A 246 -32.95 -10.46 -0.47
CA PHE A 246 -32.37 -11.12 -1.64
C PHE A 246 -30.93 -11.57 -1.34
N HIS A 247 -30.61 -12.80 -1.71
CA HIS A 247 -29.30 -13.39 -1.50
C HIS A 247 -28.59 -13.58 -2.85
N SER A 248 -27.57 -12.75 -3.08
CA SER A 248 -26.68 -12.80 -4.23
C SER A 248 -25.46 -13.67 -3.94
N TYR A 249 -25.23 -14.68 -4.78
CA TYR A 249 -24.10 -15.63 -4.72
C TYR A 249 -23.92 -16.33 -6.08
N TYR A 250 -22.96 -17.25 -6.23
CA TYR A 250 -22.55 -17.85 -7.51
C TYR A 250 -23.72 -18.35 -8.40
N SER A 251 -24.76 -18.95 -7.81
CA SER A 251 -25.91 -19.47 -8.57
C SER A 251 -27.09 -18.50 -8.71
N ASN A 252 -27.07 -17.37 -8.00
CA ASN A 252 -28.11 -16.34 -8.04
C ASN A 252 -27.49 -14.93 -8.07
N ARG A 253 -26.77 -14.63 -9.15
CA ARG A 253 -25.85 -13.49 -9.21
C ARG A 253 -26.51 -12.13 -9.44
N GLN A 254 -27.73 -12.07 -9.96
CA GLN A 254 -28.40 -10.82 -10.28
C GLN A 254 -29.52 -10.55 -9.27
N GLY A 255 -29.27 -9.61 -8.37
CA GLY A 255 -30.26 -9.10 -7.44
C GLY A 255 -31.01 -7.89 -7.98
N PRO A 256 -32.07 -7.47 -7.26
CA PRO A 256 -32.81 -6.25 -7.57
C PRO A 256 -32.02 -4.98 -7.23
N VAL A 257 -31.05 -5.03 -6.31
CA VAL A 257 -30.18 -3.87 -6.02
C VAL A 257 -28.84 -3.95 -6.73
N GLY A 258 -28.22 -5.12 -6.74
CA GLY A 258 -26.88 -5.28 -7.28
C GLY A 258 -26.67 -6.60 -7.99
N PHE A 259 -25.42 -6.87 -8.34
CA PHE A 259 -25.06 -8.12 -9.00
C PHE A 259 -23.64 -8.56 -8.65
N LEU A 260 -23.40 -9.86 -8.80
CA LEU A 260 -22.10 -10.50 -8.68
C LEU A 260 -21.48 -10.70 -10.08
N ASP A 261 -20.24 -10.28 -10.28
CA ASP A 261 -19.59 -10.28 -11.60
C ASP A 261 -19.17 -11.68 -12.06
N VAL A 262 -18.36 -12.36 -11.25
CA VAL A 262 -17.72 -13.62 -11.57
C VAL A 262 -17.76 -14.55 -10.37
N ASP A 263 -18.04 -15.80 -10.67
CA ASP A 263 -17.81 -16.94 -9.79
C ASP A 263 -16.43 -17.51 -10.14
N ASN A 264 -15.46 -17.41 -9.23
CA ASN A 264 -14.08 -17.84 -9.47
C ASN A 264 -13.77 -19.11 -8.69
N THR A 265 -13.69 -20.22 -9.41
CA THR A 265 -13.62 -21.56 -8.81
C THR A 265 -12.23 -22.21 -8.80
N TYR A 266 -11.18 -21.47 -9.20
CA TYR A 266 -9.87 -22.07 -9.50
C TYR A 266 -8.69 -21.49 -8.70
N ALA A 267 -8.55 -20.17 -8.67
CA ALA A 267 -7.34 -19.49 -8.20
C ALA A 267 -7.60 -18.69 -6.92
N ASP A 268 -7.15 -17.45 -6.83
CA ASP A 268 -7.12 -16.55 -5.67
C ASP A 268 -8.26 -15.51 -5.66
N GLY A 269 -9.34 -15.79 -6.39
CA GLY A 269 -10.37 -14.81 -6.74
C GLY A 269 -9.89 -13.90 -7.88
N PRO A 270 -10.45 -12.69 -8.04
CA PRO A 270 -11.46 -12.04 -7.20
C PRO A 270 -12.90 -12.36 -7.60
N GLU A 271 -13.81 -12.33 -6.62
CA GLU A 271 -15.27 -12.22 -6.83
C GLU A 271 -15.76 -10.87 -6.30
N ARG A 272 -16.76 -10.26 -6.97
CA ARG A 272 -17.28 -8.96 -6.55
C ARG A 272 -18.77 -8.84 -6.64
N TYR A 273 -19.31 -8.10 -5.68
CA TYR A 273 -20.67 -7.60 -5.72
C TYR A 273 -20.67 -6.08 -5.94
N PHE A 274 -21.51 -5.62 -6.88
CA PHE A 274 -21.71 -4.21 -7.22
C PHE A 274 -23.14 -3.79 -6.87
N ALA A 275 -23.29 -2.86 -5.93
CA ALA A 275 -24.60 -2.24 -5.65
C ALA A 275 -24.93 -1.17 -6.69
N SER A 276 -26.17 -1.08 -7.16
CA SER A 276 -26.56 -0.12 -8.21
C SER A 276 -26.18 1.33 -7.87
N CYS A 277 -25.71 2.06 -8.88
CA CYS A 277 -25.53 3.52 -8.84
C CYS A 277 -26.85 4.30 -8.99
N ASP A 278 -27.92 3.65 -9.46
CA ASP A 278 -29.21 4.28 -9.61
C ASP A 278 -29.84 4.51 -8.22
N PRO A 279 -30.07 5.78 -7.81
CA PRO A 279 -30.61 6.11 -6.49
C PRO A 279 -32.05 5.65 -6.29
N THR A 280 -32.76 5.23 -7.35
CA THR A 280 -34.10 4.64 -7.29
C THR A 280 -34.06 3.13 -7.09
N VAL A 281 -32.94 2.49 -7.45
CA VAL A 281 -32.71 1.04 -7.28
C VAL A 281 -31.98 0.76 -5.97
N LEU A 282 -31.04 1.61 -5.57
CA LEU A 282 -30.27 1.44 -4.34
C LEU A 282 -31.18 1.52 -3.10
N GLN A 283 -31.16 0.47 -2.28
CA GLN A 283 -31.98 0.38 -1.07
C GLN A 283 -31.21 0.84 0.17
N VAL A 284 -31.88 1.60 1.03
CA VAL A 284 -31.44 1.91 2.40
C VAL A 284 -31.62 0.65 3.26
N GLY A 285 -30.68 0.40 4.16
CA GLY A 285 -30.72 -0.72 5.09
C GLY A 285 -29.40 -1.49 5.18
N SER A 286 -29.48 -2.67 5.79
CA SER A 286 -28.32 -3.50 6.09
C SER A 286 -28.04 -4.51 4.98
N TYR A 287 -26.85 -4.41 4.37
CA TYR A 287 -26.32 -5.42 3.45
C TYR A 287 -25.37 -6.32 4.23
N LYS A 288 -25.66 -7.61 4.33
CA LYS A 288 -24.79 -8.56 5.03
C LYS A 288 -23.84 -9.21 4.05
N ILE A 289 -22.55 -9.14 4.35
CA ILE A 289 -21.49 -9.70 3.52
C ILE A 289 -20.91 -10.92 4.22
N ALA A 290 -20.87 -12.03 3.52
CA ALA A 290 -20.43 -13.31 4.04
C ALA A 290 -19.60 -14.07 3.00
N ILE A 291 -18.88 -15.09 3.44
CA ILE A 291 -18.09 -15.98 2.58
C ILE A 291 -18.44 -17.44 2.82
N ASN A 292 -18.22 -18.28 1.81
CA ASN A 292 -18.33 -19.73 1.94
C ASN A 292 -17.14 -20.41 1.27
N ASN A 293 -16.49 -21.36 1.97
CA ASN A 293 -15.51 -22.24 1.34
C ASN A 293 -16.26 -23.33 0.58
N TYR A 294 -16.53 -23.07 -0.70
CA TYR A 294 -17.28 -23.98 -1.56
C TYR A 294 -16.46 -25.25 -1.81
N ALA A 295 -15.20 -25.09 -2.19
CA ALA A 295 -14.30 -26.21 -2.43
C ALA A 295 -12.82 -25.84 -2.29
N ARG A 296 -12.01 -26.80 -1.81
CA ARG A 296 -10.53 -26.81 -1.93
C ARG A 296 -9.79 -25.59 -1.33
N ALA A 297 -10.45 -24.76 -0.53
CA ALA A 297 -9.83 -23.59 0.09
C ALA A 297 -9.51 -23.77 1.59
N THR A 298 -9.68 -24.96 2.18
CA THR A 298 -9.39 -25.14 3.62
C THR A 298 -7.95 -24.76 3.96
N GLY A 299 -7.79 -23.99 5.03
CA GLY A 299 -6.51 -23.42 5.46
C GLY A 299 -6.11 -22.12 4.75
N ARG A 300 -6.92 -21.64 3.79
CA ARG A 300 -6.72 -20.32 3.17
C ARG A 300 -7.33 -19.20 4.02
N MET A 301 -6.84 -17.99 3.75
CA MET A 301 -7.31 -16.73 4.29
C MET A 301 -7.92 -15.92 3.14
N ALA A 302 -9.17 -15.50 3.34
CA ALA A 302 -9.87 -14.59 2.43
C ALA A 302 -9.74 -13.15 2.92
N THR A 303 -9.68 -12.21 1.98
CA THR A 303 -9.76 -10.78 2.22
C THR A 303 -11.05 -10.25 1.62
N ILE A 304 -11.89 -9.64 2.47
CA ILE A 304 -13.04 -8.85 2.06
C ILE A 304 -12.67 -7.38 2.13
N GLN A 305 -12.89 -6.70 1.01
CA GLN A 305 -12.72 -5.27 0.89
C GLN A 305 -14.02 -4.61 0.45
N ILE A 306 -14.39 -3.50 1.10
CA ILE A 306 -15.51 -2.67 0.69
C ILE A 306 -14.97 -1.31 0.27
N ALA A 307 -15.39 -0.85 -0.90
CA ALA A 307 -14.99 0.44 -1.43
C ALA A 307 -16.19 1.25 -1.95
N THR A 308 -16.09 2.57 -1.89
CA THR A 308 -17.03 3.50 -2.52
C THR A 308 -16.31 4.32 -3.59
N PRO A 309 -17.02 4.85 -4.61
CA PRO A 309 -16.41 5.73 -5.60
C PRO A 309 -15.78 6.99 -4.99
N LYS A 310 -16.33 7.48 -3.87
CA LYS A 310 -15.91 8.73 -3.23
C LYS A 310 -14.72 8.54 -2.29
N ASP A 311 -14.78 7.55 -1.42
CA ASP A 311 -13.86 7.42 -0.27
C ASP A 311 -12.83 6.29 -0.49
N GLY A 312 -12.88 5.61 -1.65
CA GLY A 312 -12.02 4.46 -1.92
C GLY A 312 -12.34 3.31 -0.98
N VAL A 313 -11.31 2.62 -0.46
CA VAL A 313 -11.51 1.50 0.47
C VAL A 313 -11.91 2.00 1.85
N ILE A 314 -13.12 1.65 2.28
CA ILE A 314 -13.67 2.01 3.60
C ILE A 314 -13.64 0.84 4.59
N PHE A 315 -13.37 -0.38 4.12
CA PHE A 315 -13.20 -1.55 4.97
C PHE A 315 -12.31 -2.59 4.31
N ASN A 316 -11.47 -3.24 5.10
CA ASN A 316 -10.58 -4.32 4.68
C ASN A 316 -10.37 -5.30 5.83
N LYS A 317 -10.82 -6.55 5.69
CA LYS A 317 -10.70 -7.57 6.74
C LYS A 317 -10.26 -8.90 6.16
N VAL A 318 -9.34 -9.54 6.86
CA VAL A 318 -8.84 -10.89 6.55
C VAL A 318 -9.53 -11.88 7.49
N VAL A 319 -10.05 -12.97 6.94
CA VAL A 319 -10.77 -14.02 7.68
C VAL A 319 -10.35 -15.39 7.19
N GLY A 320 -10.33 -16.38 8.07
CA GLY A 320 -10.13 -17.77 7.67
C GLY A 320 -11.38 -18.28 6.94
N VAL A 321 -11.20 -19.02 5.84
CA VAL A 321 -12.33 -19.49 5.03
C VAL A 321 -13.08 -20.69 5.64
N GLY A 322 -12.52 -21.31 6.69
CA GLY A 322 -13.11 -22.45 7.38
C GLY A 322 -12.98 -23.78 6.62
N SER A 323 -13.73 -24.79 7.07
CA SER A 323 -13.84 -26.09 6.40
C SER A 323 -14.65 -25.96 5.11
N VAL A 324 -14.44 -26.88 4.16
CA VAL A 324 -15.29 -26.99 2.96
C VAL A 324 -16.74 -27.24 3.36
N ARG A 325 -17.68 -26.50 2.76
CA ARG A 325 -19.13 -26.65 3.01
C ARG A 325 -19.94 -26.86 1.73
N GLY A 326 -19.38 -26.56 0.55
CA GLY A 326 -20.10 -26.63 -0.73
C GLY A 326 -21.43 -25.86 -0.66
N SER A 327 -22.44 -26.35 -1.37
CA SER A 327 -23.79 -25.75 -1.37
C SER A 327 -24.48 -25.77 -0.01
N ALA A 328 -24.08 -26.63 0.93
CA ALA A 328 -24.62 -26.60 2.30
C ALA A 328 -24.21 -25.33 3.06
N GLY A 329 -23.15 -24.64 2.61
CA GLY A 329 -22.74 -23.34 3.15
C GLY A 329 -23.61 -22.17 2.68
N ASP A 330 -24.41 -22.33 1.63
CA ASP A 330 -25.15 -21.23 0.99
C ASP A 330 -26.22 -20.63 1.92
N SER A 331 -26.85 -21.48 2.73
CA SER A 331 -27.88 -21.08 3.70
C SER A 331 -27.32 -20.53 5.01
N ASN A 332 -26.04 -20.77 5.30
CA ASN A 332 -25.40 -20.33 6.53
C ASN A 332 -23.92 -19.98 6.32
N PRO A 333 -23.61 -18.99 5.46
CA PRO A 333 -22.25 -18.60 5.16
C PRO A 333 -21.61 -17.91 6.37
N ILE A 334 -20.28 -17.81 6.36
CA ILE A 334 -19.53 -17.15 7.43
C ILE A 334 -19.68 -15.63 7.25
N GLN A 335 -20.53 -15.00 8.06
CA GLN A 335 -20.72 -13.55 8.01
C GLN A 335 -19.42 -12.82 8.40
N VAL A 336 -18.98 -11.89 7.56
CA VAL A 336 -17.74 -11.13 7.74
C VAL A 336 -18.02 -9.73 8.28
N VAL A 337 -19.03 -9.06 7.71
CA VAL A 337 -19.30 -7.63 7.94
C VAL A 337 -20.71 -7.23 7.49
N THR A 338 -21.25 -6.14 8.04
CA THR A 338 -22.49 -5.52 7.54
C THR A 338 -22.21 -4.12 7.00
N VAL A 339 -22.75 -3.78 5.83
CA VAL A 339 -22.76 -2.41 5.29
C VAL A 339 -24.14 -1.81 5.53
N ASN A 340 -24.21 -0.80 6.39
CA ASN A 340 -25.42 -0.03 6.61
C ASN A 340 -25.46 1.17 5.64
N VAL A 341 -26.41 1.13 4.71
CA VAL A 341 -26.66 2.19 3.74
C VAL A 341 -27.75 3.10 4.27
N THR A 342 -27.43 4.38 4.43
CA THR A 342 -28.40 5.41 4.84
C THR A 342 -28.51 6.51 3.81
N LYS A 343 -29.64 7.20 3.76
CA LYS A 343 -29.86 8.36 2.88
C LYS A 343 -30.06 9.59 3.72
N ASP A 344 -29.24 10.60 3.47
CA ASP A 344 -29.35 11.91 4.11
C ASP A 344 -30.61 12.62 3.59
N THR A 345 -31.54 12.95 4.48
CA THR A 345 -32.87 13.49 4.10
C THR A 345 -32.80 14.93 3.59
N THR A 346 -31.75 15.67 3.95
CA THR A 346 -31.55 17.06 3.53
C THR A 346 -30.85 17.15 2.18
N THR A 347 -29.81 16.33 1.97
CA THR A 347 -28.98 16.38 0.75
C THR A 347 -29.34 15.33 -0.28
N GLY A 348 -30.14 14.31 0.08
CA GLY A 348 -30.47 13.17 -0.77
C GLY A 348 -29.30 12.21 -1.00
N LYS A 349 -28.12 12.46 -0.42
CA LYS A 349 -26.90 11.67 -0.64
C LYS A 349 -26.90 10.41 0.21
N PHE A 350 -26.41 9.32 -0.38
CA PHE A 350 -26.20 8.07 0.34
C PHE A 350 -24.90 8.09 1.16
N LYS A 351 -24.93 7.43 2.32
CA LYS A 351 -23.78 7.19 3.20
C LYS A 351 -23.66 5.70 3.46
N PHE A 352 -22.42 5.21 3.46
CA PHE A 352 -22.09 3.79 3.61
C PHE A 352 -21.26 3.63 4.88
N ASN A 353 -21.83 3.00 5.90
CA ASN A 353 -21.15 2.75 7.17
C ASN A 353 -20.95 1.25 7.35
N VAL A 354 -19.76 0.86 7.78
CA VAL A 354 -19.42 -0.54 7.98
C VAL A 354 -19.48 -0.86 9.47
N LEU A 355 -20.24 -1.90 9.82
CA LEU A 355 -20.54 -2.33 11.20
C LEU A 355 -19.89 -3.65 11.55
#